data_AF-A0A415UYB2-F1
#
_entry.id   AF-A0A415UYB2-F1
#
_cell.length_a   1.000
_cell.length_b   1.000
_cell.length_c   1.000
_cell.angle_alpha   90.00
_cell.angle_beta   90.00
_cell.angle_gamma   90.00
#
_symmetry.space_group_name_H-M   'P 1'
#
loop_
_entity.id
_entity.type
_entity.pdbx_description
1 polymer ?
#
loop_
_entity_poly.entity_id
_entity_poly.type
_entity_poly.pdbx_seq_one_letter_code
_entity_poly.pdbx_strand_id
1 'polypeptide(L)'
;MSHNTLPTVAELSGEMRERLAKVKYVFTDLDATMLAPGSCVLRDNDGNPSTKLVEAVVALARAGIQVVPTSGRNRTMIHEDARVLGLNSYIGEMGGLVMYDLKANDWEYLTGDMPYDPACGLTPHQVIEQTGVCEKILARWPHKIEYHNDMSTGYKYREVTVGMRGDIPDDEAQAILDEAGCGLVWACNGHLTHLSKPTTLELDRVEDGRAFNINPAGLDKGVAVARFCEHLGIEREETLALGDSESDFYMADHVGTFCLVENGLTSAGAPEFLDACDNAFVTRGKIVDGWVATAELLVAARS
;
A
#
# COMPACT_ATOMS: atom_id res chain seq x y z
N MET A 1 -20.10 13.75 11.08
CA MET A 1 -21.16 12.81 10.65
C MET A 1 -20.90 11.49 11.35
N SER A 2 -21.92 10.65 11.58
CA SER A 2 -21.75 9.37 12.26
C SER A 2 -21.23 8.34 11.26
N HIS A 3 -19.92 8.15 11.17
CA HIS A 3 -19.36 7.09 10.32
C HIS A 3 -19.69 5.70 10.90
N ASN A 4 -19.91 4.72 10.03
CA ASN A 4 -20.10 3.33 10.45
C ASN A 4 -18.82 2.85 11.13
N THR A 5 -18.89 2.53 12.41
CA THR A 5 -17.76 2.01 13.18
C THR A 5 -17.93 0.52 13.37
N LEU A 6 -16.85 -0.26 13.29
CA LEU A 6 -16.89 -1.68 13.60
C LEU A 6 -17.38 -1.90 15.06
N PRO A 7 -18.16 -2.97 15.30
CA PRO A 7 -18.56 -3.33 16.65
C PRO A 7 -17.35 -3.78 17.45
N THR A 8 -17.46 -3.78 18.78
CA THR A 8 -16.53 -4.56 19.62
C THR A 8 -16.87 -6.05 19.57
N VAL A 9 -15.97 -6.92 20.05
CA VAL A 9 -16.23 -8.37 20.15
C VAL A 9 -17.51 -8.66 20.95
N ALA A 10 -17.81 -7.86 21.99
CA ALA A 10 -19.02 -8.01 22.78
C ALA A 10 -20.30 -7.59 22.03
N GLU A 11 -20.18 -6.67 21.08
CA GLU A 11 -21.30 -6.16 20.25
C GLU A 11 -21.49 -7.00 18.98
N LEU A 12 -20.51 -7.84 18.61
CA LEU A 12 -20.48 -8.60 17.37
C LEU A 12 -21.63 -9.61 17.26
N SER A 13 -22.60 -9.30 16.42
CA SER A 13 -23.83 -10.08 16.24
C SER A 13 -24.43 -9.88 14.84
N GLY A 14 -25.44 -10.69 14.50
CA GLY A 14 -26.25 -10.55 13.29
C GLY A 14 -25.46 -10.55 11.98
N GLU A 15 -25.88 -9.71 11.04
CA GLU A 15 -25.31 -9.60 9.69
C GLU A 15 -23.79 -9.33 9.72
N MET A 16 -23.32 -8.48 10.63
CA MET A 16 -21.89 -8.17 10.73
C MET A 16 -21.07 -9.40 11.12
N ARG A 17 -21.56 -10.22 12.06
CA ARG A 17 -20.91 -11.50 12.41
C ARG A 17 -20.86 -12.43 11.19
N GLU A 18 -21.97 -12.59 10.48
CA GLU A 18 -22.04 -13.44 9.29
C GLU A 18 -21.12 -12.96 8.16
N ARG A 19 -21.01 -11.63 7.97
CA ARG A 19 -20.09 -11.00 7.03
C ARG A 19 -18.64 -11.31 7.40
N LEU A 20 -18.23 -11.02 8.62
CA LEU A 20 -16.85 -11.21 9.08
C LEU A 20 -16.45 -12.70 9.15
N ALA A 21 -17.40 -13.61 9.40
CA ALA A 21 -17.14 -15.06 9.43
C ALA A 21 -16.69 -15.61 8.06
N LYS A 22 -17.07 -14.96 6.96
CA LYS A 22 -16.69 -15.37 5.59
C LYS A 22 -15.26 -14.97 5.22
N VAL A 23 -14.69 -13.95 5.87
CA VAL A 23 -13.39 -13.35 5.50
C VAL A 23 -12.27 -14.37 5.68
N LYS A 24 -11.61 -14.76 4.60
CA LYS A 24 -10.42 -15.64 4.54
C LYS A 24 -9.13 -14.88 4.22
N TYR A 25 -9.23 -13.69 3.64
CA TYR A 25 -8.08 -12.87 3.24
C TYR A 25 -8.20 -11.45 3.81
N VAL A 26 -7.12 -10.98 4.41
CA VAL A 26 -6.97 -9.63 4.93
C VAL A 26 -5.89 -8.92 4.13
N PHE A 27 -6.30 -8.08 3.19
CA PHE A 27 -5.40 -7.13 2.53
C PHE A 27 -5.12 -5.99 3.50
N THR A 28 -3.86 -5.65 3.73
CA THR A 28 -3.54 -4.61 4.71
C THR A 28 -2.41 -3.75 4.23
N ASP A 29 -2.60 -2.43 4.29
CA ASP A 29 -1.46 -1.55 4.30
C ASP A 29 -0.59 -1.82 5.55
N LEU A 30 0.69 -1.46 5.45
CA LEU A 30 1.69 -1.69 6.48
C LEU A 30 1.91 -0.44 7.34
N ASP A 31 2.34 0.66 6.75
CA ASP A 31 2.84 1.82 7.48
C ASP A 31 1.68 2.71 7.91
N ALA A 32 1.62 3.10 9.20
CA ALA A 32 0.46 3.80 9.78
C ALA A 32 -0.88 3.02 9.75
N THR A 33 -0.86 1.76 9.29
CA THR A 33 -2.00 0.82 9.36
C THR A 33 -1.69 -0.38 10.25
N MET A 34 -0.91 -1.36 9.79
CA MET A 34 -0.61 -2.58 10.54
C MET A 34 0.57 -2.41 11.52
N LEU A 35 1.60 -1.67 11.12
CA LEU A 35 2.87 -1.54 11.84
C LEU A 35 2.89 -0.31 12.74
N ALA A 36 3.49 -0.42 13.92
CA ALA A 36 3.70 0.72 14.81
C ALA A 36 4.64 1.76 14.15
N PRO A 37 4.62 3.03 14.62
CA PRO A 37 5.52 4.06 14.12
C PRO A 37 6.98 3.61 14.03
N GLY A 38 7.63 3.97 12.92
CA GLY A 38 8.96 3.45 12.58
C GLY A 38 8.94 2.03 12.01
N SER A 39 7.80 1.59 11.47
CA SER A 39 7.64 0.30 10.81
C SER A 39 7.96 -0.90 11.71
N CYS A 40 7.53 -0.84 12.97
CA CYS A 40 7.96 -1.79 13.99
C CYS A 40 6.84 -2.76 14.39
N VAL A 41 7.14 -4.06 14.35
CA VAL A 41 6.18 -5.12 14.72
C VAL A 41 6.10 -5.33 16.23
N LEU A 42 7.19 -5.09 16.96
CA LEU A 42 7.35 -5.40 18.38
C LEU A 42 7.14 -4.17 19.29
N ARG A 43 6.38 -3.19 18.81
CA ARG A 43 6.02 -1.99 19.55
C ARG A 43 4.53 -1.69 19.45
N ASP A 44 4.01 -0.94 20.41
CA ASP A 44 2.70 -0.32 20.33
C ASP A 44 2.79 1.08 19.68
N ASN A 45 1.65 1.76 19.60
CA ASN A 45 1.53 3.10 19.02
C ASN A 45 2.35 4.18 19.73
N ASP A 46 2.62 4.00 21.03
CA ASP A 46 3.43 4.91 21.86
C ASP A 46 4.92 4.55 21.80
N GLY A 47 5.28 3.50 21.07
CA GLY A 47 6.64 3.02 20.94
C GLY A 47 7.10 2.15 22.11
N ASN A 48 6.23 1.71 23.02
CA ASN A 48 6.60 0.74 24.06
C ASN A 48 6.70 -0.67 23.48
N PRO A 49 7.56 -1.55 24.02
CA PRO A 49 7.59 -2.96 23.60
C PRO A 49 6.22 -3.63 23.74
N SER A 50 5.78 -4.35 22.71
CA SER A 50 4.46 -5.00 22.67
C SER A 50 4.47 -6.26 21.80
N THR A 51 3.69 -7.25 22.18
CA THR A 51 3.47 -8.50 21.42
C THR A 51 2.12 -8.55 20.71
N LYS A 52 1.23 -7.58 20.95
CA LYS A 52 -0.18 -7.63 20.49
C LYS A 52 -0.32 -7.89 18.99
N LEU A 53 0.47 -7.21 18.17
CA LEU A 53 0.42 -7.39 16.71
C LEU A 53 0.81 -8.82 16.32
N VAL A 54 1.91 -9.34 16.87
CA VAL A 54 2.37 -10.71 16.58
C VAL A 54 1.34 -11.74 17.06
N GLU A 55 0.76 -11.54 18.23
CA GLU A 55 -0.30 -12.40 18.76
C GLU A 55 -1.53 -12.41 17.85
N ALA A 56 -1.95 -11.24 17.35
CA ALA A 56 -3.05 -11.11 16.41
C ALA A 56 -2.77 -11.81 15.06
N VAL A 57 -1.56 -11.63 14.49
CA VAL A 57 -1.14 -12.34 13.27
C VAL A 57 -1.17 -13.86 13.48
N VAL A 58 -0.67 -14.35 14.61
CA VAL A 58 -0.71 -15.77 14.97
C VAL A 58 -2.15 -16.28 15.13
N ALA A 59 -3.03 -15.47 15.73
CA ALA A 59 -4.44 -15.83 15.91
C ALA A 59 -5.17 -15.94 14.56
N LEU A 60 -4.95 -14.99 13.64
CA LEU A 60 -5.48 -15.06 12.28
C LEU A 60 -4.97 -16.30 11.53
N ALA A 61 -3.68 -16.59 11.61
CA ALA A 61 -3.09 -17.77 10.99
C ALA A 61 -3.70 -19.07 11.54
N ARG A 62 -3.91 -19.18 12.86
CA ARG A 62 -4.60 -20.32 13.50
C ARG A 62 -6.05 -20.44 13.08
N ALA A 63 -6.72 -19.31 12.83
CA ALA A 63 -8.06 -19.29 12.29
C ALA A 63 -8.12 -19.64 10.80
N GLY A 64 -6.99 -19.78 10.10
CA GLY A 64 -6.93 -20.01 8.66
C GLY A 64 -7.27 -18.77 7.84
N ILE A 65 -6.98 -17.57 8.36
CA ILE A 65 -7.09 -16.30 7.66
C ILE A 65 -5.69 -15.89 7.19
N GLN A 66 -5.56 -15.58 5.90
CA GLN A 66 -4.32 -15.13 5.31
C GLN A 66 -4.23 -13.60 5.38
N VAL A 67 -3.09 -13.09 5.83
CA VAL A 67 -2.77 -11.66 5.77
C VAL A 67 -1.91 -11.40 4.54
N VAL A 68 -2.31 -10.43 3.72
CA VAL A 68 -1.68 -10.05 2.46
C VAL A 68 -1.27 -8.57 2.55
N PRO A 69 -0.01 -8.27 2.91
CA PRO A 69 0.51 -6.91 2.90
C PRO A 69 0.30 -6.26 1.53
N THR A 70 -0.24 -5.05 1.50
CA THR A 70 -0.59 -4.31 0.28
C THR A 70 -0.08 -2.89 0.41
N SER A 71 1.12 -2.63 -0.11
CA SER A 71 1.93 -1.47 0.28
C SER A 71 2.64 -0.82 -0.91
N GLY A 72 3.08 0.44 -0.72
CA GLY A 72 3.98 1.15 -1.64
C GLY A 72 5.44 0.67 -1.59
N ARG A 73 5.79 -0.23 -0.65
CA ARG A 73 7.15 -0.79 -0.52
C ARG A 73 7.58 -1.58 -1.77
N ASN A 74 8.87 -1.53 -2.09
CA ASN A 74 9.46 -2.35 -3.14
C ASN A 74 9.50 -3.84 -2.76
N ARG A 75 9.73 -4.72 -3.75
CA ARG A 75 9.76 -6.18 -3.55
C ARG A 75 10.66 -6.60 -2.40
N THR A 76 11.88 -6.08 -2.33
CA THR A 76 12.88 -6.52 -1.34
C THR A 76 12.40 -6.25 0.09
N MET A 77 11.85 -5.05 0.33
CA MET A 77 11.34 -4.68 1.65
C MET A 77 10.16 -5.55 2.07
N ILE A 78 9.11 -5.61 1.23
CA ILE A 78 7.87 -6.32 1.57
C ILE A 78 8.07 -7.84 1.60
N HIS A 79 9.00 -8.37 0.81
CA HIS A 79 9.41 -9.79 0.87
C HIS A 79 9.94 -10.13 2.25
N GLU A 80 10.80 -9.28 2.82
CA GLU A 80 11.37 -9.51 4.14
C GLU A 80 10.30 -9.39 5.24
N ASP A 81 9.39 -8.42 5.14
CA ASP A 81 8.24 -8.31 6.06
C ASP A 81 7.39 -9.61 6.04
N ALA A 82 7.02 -10.06 4.84
CA ALA A 82 6.23 -11.28 4.66
C ALA A 82 6.97 -12.52 5.21
N ARG A 83 8.26 -12.67 4.89
CA ARG A 83 9.08 -13.79 5.33
C ARG A 83 9.22 -13.84 6.86
N VAL A 84 9.45 -12.70 7.51
CA VAL A 84 9.63 -12.61 8.97
C VAL A 84 8.31 -12.82 9.71
N LEU A 85 7.19 -12.34 9.16
CA LEU A 85 5.86 -12.49 9.74
C LEU A 85 5.19 -13.83 9.43
N GLY A 86 5.81 -14.68 8.60
CA GLY A 86 5.28 -15.99 8.22
C GLY A 86 4.11 -15.91 7.24
N LEU A 87 4.03 -14.82 6.45
CA LEU A 87 3.03 -14.60 5.42
C LEU A 87 3.50 -15.21 4.09
N ASN A 88 2.56 -15.43 3.16
CA ASN A 88 2.83 -16.15 1.92
C ASN A 88 2.58 -15.32 0.65
N SER A 89 1.98 -14.16 0.77
CA SER A 89 1.52 -13.36 -0.36
C SER A 89 1.66 -11.89 -0.02
N TYR A 90 1.86 -11.03 -1.02
CA TYR A 90 1.89 -9.58 -0.84
C TYR A 90 1.66 -8.84 -2.16
N ILE A 91 1.30 -7.57 -2.06
CA ILE A 91 1.18 -6.62 -3.15
C ILE A 91 2.15 -5.46 -2.85
N GLY A 92 3.10 -5.23 -3.74
CA GLY A 92 4.13 -4.20 -3.63
C GLY A 92 3.98 -3.09 -4.67
N GLU A 93 4.76 -2.03 -4.49
CA GLU A 93 4.86 -0.88 -5.40
C GLU A 93 3.51 -0.31 -5.82
N MET A 94 2.62 -0.08 -4.86
CA MET A 94 1.30 0.51 -5.08
C MET A 94 0.40 -0.31 -6.02
N GLY A 95 0.62 -1.63 -6.06
CA GLY A 95 -0.13 -2.53 -6.95
C GLY A 95 0.63 -2.95 -8.20
N GLY A 96 1.84 -2.43 -8.43
CA GLY A 96 2.67 -2.82 -9.57
C GLY A 96 3.19 -4.26 -9.51
N LEU A 97 3.24 -4.88 -8.33
CA LEU A 97 3.79 -6.22 -8.16
C LEU A 97 2.88 -7.04 -7.27
N VAL A 98 2.47 -8.22 -7.75
CA VAL A 98 1.60 -9.15 -7.02
C VAL A 98 2.35 -10.47 -6.80
N MET A 99 2.59 -10.82 -5.53
CA MET A 99 3.11 -12.11 -5.11
C MET A 99 1.94 -12.97 -4.62
N TYR A 100 1.54 -13.96 -5.41
CA TYR A 100 0.45 -14.88 -5.08
C TYR A 100 0.87 -15.94 -4.09
N ASP A 101 2.05 -16.54 -4.30
CA ASP A 101 2.60 -17.59 -3.45
C ASP A 101 4.13 -17.51 -3.39
N LEU A 102 4.63 -17.04 -2.26
CA LEU A 102 6.05 -16.89 -1.97
C LEU A 102 6.80 -18.22 -2.01
N LYS A 103 6.18 -19.32 -1.58
CA LYS A 103 6.82 -20.65 -1.54
C LYS A 103 6.90 -21.25 -2.92
N ALA A 104 5.87 -21.04 -3.75
CA ALA A 104 5.85 -21.46 -5.15
C ALA A 104 6.62 -20.50 -6.07
N ASN A 105 6.97 -19.31 -5.56
CA ASN A 105 7.50 -18.19 -6.35
C ASN A 105 6.56 -17.83 -7.52
N ASP A 106 5.26 -17.80 -7.24
CA ASP A 106 4.22 -17.39 -8.17
C ASP A 106 3.91 -15.91 -7.98
N TRP A 107 4.23 -15.10 -9.00
CA TRP A 107 4.10 -13.64 -8.96
C TRP A 107 3.98 -13.06 -10.37
N GLU A 108 3.43 -11.86 -10.47
CA GLU A 108 3.38 -11.09 -11.72
C GLU A 108 3.65 -9.58 -11.49
N TYR A 109 4.04 -8.89 -12.57
CA TYR A 109 3.99 -7.44 -12.62
C TYR A 109 2.68 -6.98 -13.24
N LEU A 110 2.12 -5.93 -12.67
CA LEU A 110 1.05 -5.15 -13.26
C LEU A 110 1.62 -3.86 -13.80
N THR A 111 1.30 -3.56 -15.05
CA THR A 111 1.78 -2.35 -15.74
C THR A 111 0.64 -1.50 -16.27
N GLY A 112 -0.61 -1.73 -15.84
CA GLY A 112 -1.77 -0.93 -16.24
C GLY A 112 -1.79 -0.66 -17.75
N ASP A 113 -1.84 0.61 -18.12
CA ASP A 113 -1.84 1.06 -19.53
C ASP A 113 -0.46 1.09 -20.18
N MET A 114 0.63 0.91 -19.42
CA MET A 114 1.98 0.89 -19.99
C MET A 114 2.22 -0.40 -20.75
N PRO A 115 2.58 -0.32 -22.06
CA PRO A 115 2.99 -1.49 -22.81
C PRO A 115 4.23 -2.13 -22.19
N TYR A 116 4.12 -3.40 -21.82
CA TYR A 116 5.20 -4.15 -21.23
C TYR A 116 5.20 -5.58 -21.77
N ASP A 117 6.37 -6.03 -22.24
CA ASP A 117 6.59 -7.41 -22.65
C ASP A 117 7.36 -8.14 -21.54
N PRO A 118 6.72 -9.07 -20.80
CA PRO A 118 7.40 -9.83 -19.76
C PRO A 118 8.60 -10.66 -20.26
N ALA A 119 8.68 -10.94 -21.58
CA ALA A 119 9.79 -11.67 -22.18
C ALA A 119 10.99 -10.78 -22.57
N CYS A 120 10.91 -9.45 -22.41
CA CYS A 120 11.99 -8.54 -22.82
C CYS A 120 13.25 -8.62 -21.92
N GLY A 121 13.16 -9.28 -20.77
CA GLY A 121 14.27 -9.45 -19.82
C GLY A 121 14.60 -8.21 -19.00
N LEU A 122 13.74 -7.19 -19.04
CA LEU A 122 13.85 -5.94 -18.27
C LEU A 122 12.70 -5.85 -17.28
N THR A 123 12.89 -5.15 -16.17
CA THR A 123 11.79 -4.78 -15.28
C THR A 123 10.97 -3.63 -15.87
N PRO A 124 9.70 -3.43 -15.49
CA PRO A 124 8.93 -2.27 -15.95
C PRO A 124 9.62 -0.92 -15.62
N HIS A 125 10.29 -0.79 -14.46
CA HIS A 125 11.15 0.36 -14.14
C HIS A 125 12.22 0.58 -15.21
N GLN A 126 12.92 -0.47 -15.62
CA GLN A 126 13.98 -0.37 -16.65
C GLN A 126 13.41 0.01 -18.01
N VAL A 127 12.21 -0.47 -18.36
CA VAL A 127 11.51 -0.04 -19.57
C VAL A 127 11.17 1.45 -19.50
N ILE A 128 10.70 1.95 -18.34
CA ILE A 128 10.48 3.39 -18.12
C ILE A 128 11.79 4.17 -18.30
N GLU A 129 12.91 3.69 -17.74
CA GLU A 129 14.21 4.36 -17.91
C GLU A 129 14.64 4.44 -19.37
N GLN A 130 14.39 3.39 -20.18
CA GLN A 130 14.74 3.37 -21.60
C GLN A 130 13.96 4.38 -22.47
N THR A 131 12.83 4.89 -21.97
CA THR A 131 12.12 6.00 -22.64
C THR A 131 12.89 7.31 -22.60
N GLY A 132 13.86 7.45 -21.69
CA GLY A 132 14.61 8.69 -21.46
C GLY A 132 13.87 9.75 -20.64
N VAL A 133 12.63 9.50 -20.18
CA VAL A 133 11.85 10.48 -19.40
C VAL A 133 12.56 10.88 -18.11
N CYS A 134 13.15 9.92 -17.40
CA CYS A 134 13.85 10.18 -16.14
C CYS A 134 15.06 11.10 -16.37
N GLU A 135 15.85 10.83 -17.40
CA GLU A 135 17.01 11.65 -17.75
C GLU A 135 16.59 13.06 -18.18
N LYS A 136 15.50 13.18 -18.95
CA LYS A 136 14.95 14.46 -19.39
C LYS A 136 14.46 15.31 -18.22
N ILE A 137 13.76 14.71 -17.25
CA ILE A 137 13.34 15.37 -16.00
C ILE A 137 14.57 15.86 -15.22
N LEU A 138 15.54 14.97 -14.95
CA LEU A 138 16.75 15.31 -14.20
C LEU A 138 17.58 16.41 -14.88
N ALA A 139 17.69 16.39 -16.21
CA ALA A 139 18.43 17.38 -16.98
C ALA A 139 17.74 18.75 -17.04
N ARG A 140 16.40 18.78 -17.00
CA ARG A 140 15.63 20.04 -17.03
C ARG A 140 15.70 20.78 -15.70
N TRP A 141 15.77 20.05 -14.58
CA TRP A 141 15.78 20.62 -13.24
C TRP A 141 16.92 20.09 -12.38
N PRO A 142 18.19 20.40 -12.74
CA PRO A 142 19.34 19.96 -11.96
C PRO A 142 19.23 20.47 -10.51
N HIS A 143 19.55 19.61 -9.54
CA HIS A 143 19.49 19.89 -8.10
C HIS A 143 18.09 20.16 -7.52
N LYS A 144 17.04 20.15 -8.34
CA LYS A 144 15.65 20.33 -7.89
C LYS A 144 14.86 19.04 -7.85
N ILE A 145 15.32 18.01 -8.57
CA ILE A 145 14.76 16.66 -8.55
C ILE A 145 15.91 15.64 -8.58
N GLU A 146 15.76 14.54 -7.86
CA GLU A 146 16.66 13.38 -7.91
C GLU A 146 15.88 12.07 -7.71
N TYR A 147 16.53 10.93 -7.95
CA TYR A 147 15.95 9.64 -7.58
C TYR A 147 15.71 9.56 -6.08
N HIS A 148 14.58 8.98 -5.68
CA HIS A 148 14.31 8.71 -4.28
C HIS A 148 15.15 7.53 -3.79
N ASN A 149 15.77 7.69 -2.62
CA ASN A 149 16.41 6.60 -1.90
C ASN A 149 15.37 5.97 -0.96
N ASP A 150 14.72 4.90 -1.41
CA ASP A 150 13.66 4.22 -0.66
C ASP A 150 14.20 3.73 0.70
N MET A 151 13.89 4.47 1.77
CA MET A 151 14.22 4.11 3.16
C MET A 151 15.70 3.78 3.39
N SER A 152 16.62 4.43 2.66
CA SER A 152 18.07 4.17 2.73
C SER A 152 18.50 2.76 2.26
N THR A 153 17.60 1.99 1.65
CA THR A 153 17.92 0.69 1.03
C THR A 153 18.62 0.85 -0.32
N GLY A 154 18.49 2.04 -0.92
CA GLY A 154 19.29 2.54 -2.03
C GLY A 154 18.44 3.10 -3.18
N TYR A 155 19.10 3.47 -4.27
CA TYR A 155 18.46 4.04 -5.47
C TYR A 155 18.12 2.94 -6.46
N LYS A 156 16.96 3.04 -7.14
CA LYS A 156 16.56 2.14 -8.25
C LYS A 156 16.38 0.66 -7.88
N TYR A 157 15.95 0.36 -6.66
CA TYR A 157 15.58 -1.01 -6.24
C TYR A 157 14.12 -1.37 -6.52
N ARG A 158 13.40 -0.43 -7.12
CA ARG A 158 12.05 -0.65 -7.60
C ARG A 158 12.09 -1.38 -8.93
N GLU A 159 11.11 -2.22 -9.10
CA GLU A 159 10.96 -3.07 -10.27
C GLU A 159 9.90 -2.49 -11.21
N VAL A 160 8.92 -1.74 -10.71
CA VAL A 160 7.78 -1.30 -11.53
C VAL A 160 7.72 0.22 -11.66
N THR A 161 7.89 0.91 -10.53
CA THR A 161 7.72 2.36 -10.42
C THR A 161 9.05 3.05 -10.24
N VAL A 162 9.19 4.29 -10.72
CA VAL A 162 10.40 5.09 -10.50
C VAL A 162 10.16 6.09 -9.38
N GLY A 163 10.79 5.87 -8.23
CA GLY A 163 10.75 6.81 -7.11
C GLY A 163 11.62 8.03 -7.37
N MET A 164 11.06 9.22 -7.22
CA MET A 164 11.75 10.51 -7.29
C MET A 164 11.45 11.37 -6.06
N ARG A 165 12.31 12.35 -5.79
CA ARG A 165 12.06 13.38 -4.78
C ARG A 165 12.60 14.72 -5.22
N GLY A 166 11.95 15.80 -4.79
CA GLY A 166 12.36 17.15 -5.12
C GLY A 166 11.21 18.14 -5.12
N ASP A 167 11.41 19.27 -5.77
CA ASP A 167 10.40 20.32 -5.94
C ASP A 167 10.45 20.86 -7.37
N ILE A 168 9.51 20.42 -8.20
CA ILE A 168 9.34 20.81 -9.60
C ILE A 168 7.85 20.97 -9.94
N PRO A 169 7.49 21.68 -11.03
CA PRO A 169 6.09 21.80 -11.47
C PRO A 169 5.53 20.46 -11.96
N ASP A 170 4.37 20.05 -11.40
CA ASP A 170 3.76 18.75 -11.69
C ASP A 170 3.24 18.63 -13.13
N ASP A 171 2.70 19.72 -13.67
CA ASP A 171 2.17 19.79 -15.04
C ASP A 171 3.29 19.66 -16.09
N GLU A 172 4.44 20.29 -15.85
CA GLU A 172 5.62 20.15 -16.72
C GLU A 172 6.24 18.75 -16.63
N ALA A 173 6.25 18.12 -15.44
CA ALA A 173 6.72 16.75 -15.27
C ALA A 173 5.80 15.76 -15.99
N GLN A 174 4.48 15.89 -15.81
CA GLN A 174 3.49 15.05 -16.50
C GLN A 174 3.58 15.22 -18.03
N ALA A 175 3.76 16.44 -18.55
CA ALA A 175 3.90 16.67 -19.98
C ALA A 175 5.11 15.92 -20.58
N ILE A 176 6.22 15.79 -19.83
CA ILE A 176 7.37 14.99 -20.26
C ILE A 176 7.02 13.50 -20.35
N LEU A 177 6.22 12.99 -19.41
CA LEU A 177 5.74 11.61 -19.42
C LEU A 177 4.79 11.35 -20.59
N ASP A 178 3.86 12.27 -20.84
CA ASP A 178 2.88 12.18 -21.94
C ASP A 178 3.57 12.14 -23.31
N GLU A 179 4.63 12.95 -23.49
CA GLU A 179 5.43 12.96 -24.72
C GLU A 179 6.12 11.62 -25.03
N ALA A 180 6.41 10.81 -24.00
CA ALA A 180 6.97 9.47 -24.21
C ALA A 180 5.94 8.46 -24.71
N GLY A 181 4.65 8.73 -24.53
CA GLY A 181 3.55 7.90 -25.06
C GLY A 181 3.47 6.51 -24.42
N CYS A 182 3.99 6.35 -23.20
CA CYS A 182 4.05 5.05 -22.50
C CYS A 182 2.94 4.86 -21.45
N GLY A 183 1.95 5.76 -21.35
CA GLY A 183 0.88 5.66 -20.36
C GLY A 183 1.41 5.75 -18.92
N LEU A 184 2.18 6.81 -18.62
CA LEU A 184 2.80 7.02 -17.31
C LEU A 184 2.16 8.22 -16.59
N VAL A 185 2.11 8.15 -15.26
CA VAL A 185 1.55 9.19 -14.38
C VAL A 185 2.62 9.68 -13.43
N TRP A 186 2.65 11.00 -13.23
CA TRP A 186 3.41 11.69 -12.20
C TRP A 186 2.58 11.76 -10.91
N ALA A 187 2.81 10.82 -9.99
CA ALA A 187 2.03 10.73 -8.76
C ALA A 187 2.80 11.32 -7.57
N CYS A 188 2.22 12.33 -6.89
CA CYS A 188 2.75 12.87 -5.64
C CYS A 188 2.44 11.91 -4.47
N ASN A 189 3.47 11.56 -3.71
CA ASN A 189 3.41 10.68 -2.55
C ASN A 189 3.67 11.44 -1.22
N GLY A 190 3.31 12.72 -1.20
CA GLY A 190 3.39 13.58 -0.02
C GLY A 190 4.70 14.36 0.13
N HIS A 191 4.73 15.19 1.18
CA HIS A 191 5.89 16.04 1.51
C HIS A 191 6.99 15.26 2.21
N LEU A 192 8.25 15.64 1.96
CA LEU A 192 9.39 15.08 2.65
C LEU A 192 9.39 15.55 4.11
N THR A 193 9.54 14.59 5.03
CA THR A 193 9.74 14.87 6.47
C THR A 193 11.22 14.85 6.86
N HIS A 194 12.05 14.26 6.00
CA HIS A 194 13.48 14.12 6.19
C HIS A 194 14.18 14.01 4.84
N LEU A 195 15.35 14.64 4.70
CA LEU A 195 16.19 14.55 3.51
C LEU A 195 17.35 13.58 3.77
N SER A 196 17.19 12.33 3.35
CA SER A 196 18.24 11.31 3.53
C SER A 196 19.48 11.61 2.70
N LYS A 197 20.66 11.39 3.30
CA LYS A 197 21.96 11.56 2.66
C LYS A 197 22.47 10.22 2.07
N PRO A 198 23.28 10.23 1.00
CA PRO A 198 23.71 11.40 0.23
C PRO A 198 22.54 12.02 -0.54
N THR A 199 22.62 13.32 -0.83
CA THR A 199 21.60 14.05 -1.60
C THR A 199 22.27 15.11 -2.47
N THR A 200 21.73 15.33 -3.65
CA THR A 200 22.08 16.40 -4.59
C THR A 200 21.03 17.50 -4.63
N LEU A 201 19.94 17.35 -3.86
CA LEU A 201 18.84 18.32 -3.80
C LEU A 201 19.23 19.59 -3.07
N GLU A 202 18.88 20.72 -3.68
CA GLU A 202 18.96 22.06 -3.12
C GLU A 202 17.53 22.57 -2.86
N LEU A 203 17.07 22.35 -1.63
CA LEU A 203 15.79 22.80 -1.10
C LEU A 203 16.01 23.92 -0.07
N ASP A 204 15.13 24.92 -0.07
CA ASP A 204 15.14 25.98 0.94
C ASP A 204 14.74 25.42 2.32
N ARG A 205 13.70 24.58 2.34
CA ARG A 205 13.28 23.79 3.50
C ARG A 205 12.99 22.35 3.08
N VAL A 206 13.15 21.40 3.99
CA VAL A 206 12.95 19.96 3.68
C VAL A 206 11.51 19.70 3.25
N GLU A 207 10.57 20.33 3.94
CA GLU A 207 9.12 20.26 3.74
C GLU A 207 8.64 20.86 2.40
N ASP A 208 9.48 21.67 1.74
CA ASP A 208 9.18 22.17 0.38
C ASP A 208 9.33 21.04 -0.64
N GLY A 209 10.19 20.05 -0.36
CA GLY A 209 10.35 18.85 -1.18
C GLY A 209 9.19 17.87 -1.03
N ARG A 210 8.90 17.17 -2.11
CA ARG A 210 7.89 16.09 -2.19
C ARG A 210 8.53 14.79 -2.67
N ALA A 211 7.92 13.67 -2.30
CA ALA A 211 8.22 12.36 -2.89
C ALA A 211 7.24 12.11 -4.04
N PHE A 212 7.73 11.48 -5.11
CA PHE A 212 6.93 11.18 -6.30
C PHE A 212 7.19 9.75 -6.77
N ASN A 213 6.19 9.18 -7.42
CA ASN A 213 6.34 7.96 -8.21
C ASN A 213 5.99 8.28 -9.66
N ILE A 214 6.87 7.90 -10.58
CA ILE A 214 6.47 7.67 -11.97
C ILE A 214 5.96 6.24 -12.01
N ASN A 215 4.67 6.07 -12.29
CA ASN A 215 4.03 4.76 -12.36
C ASN A 215 3.23 4.62 -13.65
N PRO A 216 3.06 3.39 -14.16
CA PRO A 216 2.05 3.13 -15.16
C PRO A 216 0.67 3.62 -14.75
N ALA A 217 -0.06 4.20 -15.70
CA ALA A 217 -1.44 4.63 -15.51
C ALA A 217 -2.36 3.42 -15.27
N GLY A 218 -3.37 3.60 -14.42
CA GLY A 218 -4.31 2.52 -14.06
C GLY A 218 -3.77 1.53 -13.02
N LEU A 219 -2.60 1.78 -12.43
CA LEU A 219 -2.14 1.04 -11.25
C LEU A 219 -2.64 1.69 -9.96
N ASP A 220 -3.27 0.87 -9.14
CA ASP A 220 -3.57 1.18 -7.75
C ASP A 220 -3.69 -0.13 -6.94
N LYS A 221 -3.80 0.00 -5.62
CA LYS A 221 -3.94 -1.14 -4.70
C LYS A 221 -5.21 -1.94 -4.97
N GLY A 222 -6.30 -1.30 -5.40
CA GLY A 222 -7.57 -1.93 -5.70
C GLY A 222 -7.50 -2.86 -6.91
N VAL A 223 -6.93 -2.39 -8.02
CA VAL A 223 -6.69 -3.19 -9.23
C VAL A 223 -5.83 -4.42 -8.92
N ALA A 224 -4.79 -4.24 -8.11
CA ALA A 224 -3.94 -5.35 -7.69
C ALA A 224 -4.67 -6.35 -6.79
N VAL A 225 -5.53 -5.90 -5.87
CA VAL A 225 -6.40 -6.77 -5.06
C VAL A 225 -7.39 -7.53 -5.95
N ALA A 226 -8.02 -6.86 -6.91
CA ALA A 226 -8.94 -7.49 -7.85
C ALA A 226 -8.26 -8.61 -8.62
N ARG A 227 -7.04 -8.33 -9.12
CA ARG A 227 -6.22 -9.29 -9.84
C ARG A 227 -5.72 -10.44 -8.96
N PHE A 228 -5.39 -10.15 -7.70
CA PHE A 228 -5.08 -11.16 -6.69
C PHE A 228 -6.23 -12.15 -6.51
N CYS A 229 -7.43 -11.62 -6.32
CA CYS A 229 -8.63 -12.41 -6.13
C CYS A 229 -9.00 -13.22 -7.39
N GLU A 230 -8.91 -12.61 -8.58
CA GLU A 230 -9.17 -13.29 -9.85
C GLU A 230 -8.25 -14.50 -10.05
N HIS A 231 -6.94 -14.33 -9.88
CA HIS A 231 -5.94 -15.39 -10.09
C HIS A 231 -6.15 -16.59 -9.16
N LEU A 232 -6.58 -16.34 -7.92
CA LEU A 232 -6.78 -17.37 -6.91
C LEU A 232 -8.23 -17.86 -6.80
N GLY A 233 -9.15 -17.30 -7.57
CA GLY A 233 -10.59 -17.62 -7.50
C GLY A 233 -11.21 -17.29 -6.14
N ILE A 234 -10.84 -16.13 -5.57
CA ILE A 234 -11.34 -15.64 -4.28
C ILE A 234 -12.57 -14.76 -4.51
N GLU A 235 -13.63 -15.05 -3.77
CA GLU A 235 -14.85 -14.24 -3.84
C GLU A 235 -14.71 -12.97 -3.01
N ARG A 236 -15.35 -11.88 -3.45
CA ARG A 236 -15.27 -10.58 -2.79
C ARG A 236 -15.66 -10.68 -1.31
N GLU A 237 -16.70 -11.43 -0.97
CA GLU A 237 -17.19 -11.59 0.41
C GLU A 237 -16.19 -12.31 1.33
N GLU A 238 -15.17 -12.97 0.78
CA GLU A 238 -14.11 -13.64 1.53
C GLU A 238 -12.95 -12.70 1.88
N THR A 239 -13.08 -11.40 1.59
CA THR A 239 -11.98 -10.45 1.72
C THR A 239 -12.31 -9.28 2.63
N LEU A 240 -11.29 -8.80 3.33
CA LEU A 240 -11.30 -7.56 4.09
C LEU A 240 -10.04 -6.76 3.75
N ALA A 241 -10.16 -5.44 3.60
CA ALA A 241 -9.01 -4.54 3.46
C ALA A 241 -8.86 -3.62 4.69
N LEU A 242 -7.63 -3.32 5.09
CA LEU A 242 -7.29 -2.27 6.05
C LEU A 242 -6.35 -1.24 5.42
N GLY A 243 -6.60 0.04 5.70
CA GLY A 243 -5.72 1.15 5.28
C GLY A 243 -5.98 2.42 6.07
N ASP A 244 -5.18 3.46 5.79
CA ASP A 244 -5.24 4.76 6.47
C ASP A 244 -5.28 5.96 5.50
N SER A 245 -5.00 5.74 4.22
CA SER A 245 -4.79 6.81 3.24
C SER A 245 -5.71 6.69 2.03
N GLU A 246 -5.78 7.76 1.22
CA GLU A 246 -6.53 7.76 -0.04
C GLU A 246 -6.08 6.67 -1.01
N SER A 247 -4.80 6.28 -0.97
CA SER A 247 -4.29 5.18 -1.79
C SER A 247 -4.90 3.82 -1.44
N ASP A 248 -5.43 3.67 -0.23
CA ASP A 248 -6.08 2.46 0.24
C ASP A 248 -7.56 2.38 -0.12
N PHE A 249 -8.20 3.54 -0.31
CA PHE A 249 -9.64 3.62 -0.57
C PHE A 249 -10.04 2.84 -1.83
N TYR A 250 -9.15 2.79 -2.82
CA TYR A 250 -9.32 2.00 -4.04
C TYR A 250 -9.53 0.50 -3.78
N MET A 251 -9.06 -0.05 -2.64
CA MET A 251 -9.33 -1.44 -2.29
C MET A 251 -10.80 -1.70 -1.98
N ALA A 252 -11.57 -0.70 -1.54
CA ALA A 252 -12.95 -0.87 -1.10
C ALA A 252 -13.87 -1.40 -2.20
N ASP A 253 -13.63 -1.03 -3.46
CA ASP A 253 -14.41 -1.49 -4.62
C ASP A 253 -14.23 -2.99 -4.90
N HIS A 254 -13.17 -3.59 -4.39
CA HIS A 254 -12.75 -4.96 -4.70
C HIS A 254 -12.83 -5.91 -3.51
N VAL A 255 -13.16 -5.40 -2.30
CA VAL A 255 -13.28 -6.23 -1.09
C VAL A 255 -14.68 -6.26 -0.49
N GLY A 256 -14.98 -7.32 0.25
CA GLY A 256 -16.26 -7.50 0.94
C GLY A 256 -16.46 -6.52 2.10
N THR A 257 -15.36 -6.17 2.79
CA THR A 257 -15.35 -5.17 3.87
C THR A 257 -14.08 -4.34 3.80
N PHE A 258 -14.20 -3.01 3.87
CA PHE A 258 -13.08 -2.10 4.02
C PHE A 258 -13.07 -1.52 5.43
N CYS A 259 -11.88 -1.44 6.03
CA CYS A 259 -11.68 -0.94 7.38
C CYS A 259 -10.67 0.22 7.37
N LEU A 260 -11.13 1.42 7.67
CA LEU A 260 -10.27 2.58 7.87
C LEU A 260 -9.79 2.62 9.32
N VAL A 261 -8.47 2.59 9.55
CA VAL A 261 -7.95 2.82 10.91
C VAL A 261 -8.20 4.27 11.35
N GLU A 262 -8.44 4.52 12.64
CA GLU A 262 -8.93 5.84 13.09
C GLU A 262 -8.01 7.04 12.73
N ASN A 263 -6.70 6.82 12.60
CA ASN A 263 -5.78 7.87 12.13
C ASN A 263 -6.03 8.27 10.68
N GLY A 264 -6.60 7.37 9.86
CA GLY A 264 -6.94 7.64 8.47
C GLY A 264 -8.10 8.63 8.29
N LEU A 265 -8.85 8.92 9.36
CA LEU A 265 -9.84 10.02 9.36
C LEU A 265 -9.20 11.40 9.15
N THR A 266 -7.88 11.50 9.23
CA THR A 266 -7.14 12.75 8.91
C THR A 266 -6.90 12.93 7.41
N SER A 267 -7.11 11.90 6.59
CA SER A 267 -7.00 11.97 5.13
C SER A 267 -8.12 12.84 4.55
N ALA A 268 -7.78 13.71 3.59
CA ALA A 268 -8.69 14.74 3.12
C ALA A 268 -9.98 14.17 2.50
N GLY A 269 -9.87 13.10 1.70
CA GLY A 269 -11.02 12.41 1.11
C GLY A 269 -11.76 11.43 2.02
N ALA A 270 -11.35 11.25 3.28
CA ALA A 270 -11.97 10.25 4.17
C ALA A 270 -13.47 10.48 4.43
N PRO A 271 -13.95 11.73 4.67
CA PRO A 271 -15.38 11.98 4.87
C PRO A 271 -16.23 11.57 3.67
N GLU A 272 -15.86 12.01 2.47
CA GLU A 272 -16.57 11.72 1.22
C GLU A 272 -16.53 10.22 0.91
N PHE A 273 -15.39 9.57 1.12
CA PHE A 273 -15.22 8.12 0.94
C PHE A 273 -16.14 7.31 1.85
N LEU A 274 -16.15 7.60 3.16
CA LEU A 274 -16.98 6.87 4.12
C LEU A 274 -18.48 7.08 3.90
N ASP A 275 -18.87 8.24 3.38
CA ASP A 275 -20.27 8.52 3.03
C ASP A 275 -20.70 7.82 1.74
N ALA A 276 -19.76 7.54 0.82
CA ALA A 276 -20.04 6.92 -0.48
C ALA A 276 -19.95 5.37 -0.46
N CYS A 277 -19.20 4.78 0.46
CA CYS A 277 -18.89 3.36 0.46
C CYS A 277 -19.63 2.59 1.58
N ASP A 278 -20.71 1.88 1.23
CA ASP A 278 -21.52 1.10 2.17
C ASP A 278 -20.77 -0.06 2.86
N ASN A 279 -19.67 -0.52 2.27
CA ASN A 279 -18.81 -1.57 2.83
C ASN A 279 -17.62 -1.03 3.63
N ALA A 280 -17.52 0.28 3.84
CA ALA A 280 -16.44 0.91 4.59
C ALA A 280 -16.83 1.17 6.06
N PHE A 281 -15.94 0.80 6.97
CA PHE A 281 -16.11 0.96 8.41
C PHE A 281 -14.87 1.54 9.05
N VAL A 282 -15.03 2.34 10.09
CA VAL A 282 -13.91 2.82 10.92
C VAL A 282 -13.60 1.77 11.99
N THR A 283 -12.33 1.42 12.18
CA THR A 283 -11.92 0.49 13.25
C THR A 283 -12.05 1.13 14.63
N ARG A 284 -11.99 0.32 15.69
CA ARG A 284 -11.81 0.83 17.06
C ARG A 284 -10.32 0.98 17.35
N GLY A 285 -9.82 2.20 17.36
CA GLY A 285 -8.41 2.51 17.56
C GLY A 285 -7.64 2.86 16.28
N LYS A 286 -6.43 3.37 16.48
CA LYS A 286 -5.52 3.85 15.44
C LYS A 286 -4.43 2.82 15.16
N ILE A 287 -3.91 2.80 13.93
CA ILE A 287 -2.74 2.01 13.53
C ILE A 287 -2.87 0.57 14.09
N VAL A 288 -1.92 0.15 14.94
CA VAL A 288 -1.82 -1.22 15.46
C VAL A 288 -3.03 -1.59 16.31
N ASP A 289 -3.55 -0.67 17.12
CA ASP A 289 -4.70 -0.95 17.98
C ASP A 289 -5.97 -1.22 17.14
N GLY A 290 -6.18 -0.43 16.09
CA GLY A 290 -7.29 -0.62 15.15
C GLY A 290 -7.17 -1.92 14.35
N TRP A 291 -5.96 -2.23 13.92
CA TRP A 291 -5.66 -3.48 13.22
C TRP A 291 -5.87 -4.71 14.10
N VAL A 292 -5.34 -4.68 15.33
CA VAL A 292 -5.49 -5.77 16.32
C VAL A 292 -6.96 -5.96 16.70
N ALA A 293 -7.70 -4.88 16.96
CA ALA A 293 -9.14 -4.97 17.25
C ALA A 293 -9.93 -5.61 16.10
N THR A 294 -9.54 -5.33 14.85
CA THR A 294 -10.15 -5.96 13.67
C THR A 294 -9.80 -7.46 13.59
N ALA A 295 -8.55 -7.83 13.86
CA ALA A 295 -8.14 -9.23 13.91
C ALA A 295 -8.90 -10.03 14.98
N GLU A 296 -9.10 -9.44 16.16
CA GLU A 296 -9.89 -10.05 17.24
C GLU A 296 -11.35 -10.29 16.82
N LEU A 297 -11.96 -9.34 16.10
CA LEU A 297 -13.31 -9.50 15.55
C LEU A 297 -13.40 -10.64 14.55
N LEU A 298 -12.42 -10.76 13.64
CA LEU A 298 -12.37 -11.82 12.65
C LEU A 298 -12.27 -13.21 13.29
N VAL A 299 -11.46 -13.33 14.34
CA VAL A 299 -11.34 -14.58 15.10
C VAL A 299 -12.65 -14.88 15.86
N ALA A 300 -13.24 -13.87 16.51
CA ALA A 300 -14.49 -14.01 17.25
C ALA A 300 -15.71 -14.32 16.36
N ALA A 301 -15.72 -13.85 15.12
CA ALA A 301 -16.79 -14.12 14.15
C ALA A 301 -16.86 -15.60 13.75
N ARG A 302 -15.73 -16.31 13.83
CA ARG A 302 -15.59 -17.74 13.52
C ARG A 302 -15.78 -18.67 14.73
N SER A 303 -15.92 -18.08 15.92
CA SER A 303 -16.11 -18.80 17.19
C SER A 303 -17.57 -19.06 17.51
#